data_AF-A0A412LHK5-F1
#
_entry.id   AF-A0A412LHK5-F1
#
_cell.length_a   1.000
_cell.length_b   1.000
_cell.length_c   1.000
_cell.angle_alpha   90.00
_cell.angle_beta   90.00
_cell.angle_gamma   90.00
#
_symmetry.space_group_name_H-M   'P 1'
#
loop_
_entity.id
_entity.type
_entity.pdbx_description
1 polymer ?
#
loop_
_entity_poly.entity_id
_entity_poly.type
_entity_poly.pdbx_seq_one_letter_code
_entity_poly.pdbx_strand_id
1 'polypeptide(L)'
;MDRRKRGPGSTVVWKYIFAGCIIIYTALVFVYMSGSNRPFKEVKQAMEKKIDTEHMKDVSSQGLKRYYGLNGADYDGVMMYVSTSSMSAEEVLVVKAKNTEQARELEDAIEKRIEERKNVFEGYAPEQVKMLKEAQKSVRGTYVFLAISPDSNSYREAFTKAL
;
A
#
# COMPACT_ATOMS: atom_id res chain seq x y z
N MET A 1 -56.54 -13.21 -23.07
CA MET A 1 -56.66 -11.76 -23.35
C MET A 1 -56.38 -11.04 -22.04
N ASP A 2 -55.53 -10.04 -21.88
CA ASP A 2 -54.80 -9.19 -22.82
C ASP A 2 -53.47 -8.77 -22.15
N ARG A 3 -52.45 -8.54 -22.97
CA ARG A 3 -51.05 -8.33 -22.60
C ARG A 3 -50.90 -6.96 -21.94
N ARG A 4 -50.38 -6.89 -20.70
CA ARG A 4 -49.91 -5.62 -20.12
C ARG A 4 -48.82 -5.04 -21.01
N LYS A 5 -49.17 -4.06 -21.83
CA LYS A 5 -48.25 -3.28 -22.65
C LYS A 5 -47.28 -2.53 -21.73
N ARG A 6 -46.10 -3.10 -21.48
CA ARG A 6 -44.93 -2.31 -21.07
C ARG A 6 -44.57 -1.44 -22.28
N GLY A 7 -44.99 -0.19 -22.26
CA GLY A 7 -44.67 0.77 -23.31
C GLY A 7 -43.14 0.90 -23.47
N PRO A 8 -42.65 1.14 -24.70
CA PRO A 8 -41.21 1.19 -25.02
C PRO A 8 -40.44 2.23 -24.18
N GLY A 9 -41.12 3.21 -23.59
CA GLY A 9 -40.53 4.20 -22.69
C GLY A 9 -39.93 3.62 -21.40
N SER A 10 -40.49 2.54 -20.82
CA SER A 10 -39.97 1.97 -19.56
C SER A 10 -38.58 1.35 -19.74
N THR A 11 -38.36 0.65 -20.86
CA THR A 11 -37.06 0.05 -21.17
C THR A 11 -36.03 1.10 -21.56
N VAL A 12 -36.46 2.17 -22.22
CA VAL A 12 -35.58 3.30 -22.59
C VAL A 12 -35.15 4.08 -21.35
N VAL A 13 -36.06 4.36 -20.41
CA VAL A 13 -35.72 5.02 -19.13
C VAL A 13 -34.76 4.16 -18.30
N TRP A 14 -34.99 2.84 -18.21
CA TRP A 14 -34.07 1.93 -17.51
C TRP A 14 -32.69 1.87 -18.16
N LYS A 15 -32.59 1.95 -19.49
CA LYS A 15 -31.30 2.02 -20.19
C LYS A 15 -30.49 3.25 -19.79
N TYR A 16 -31.12 4.42 -19.68
CA TYR A 16 -30.44 5.63 -19.25
C TYR A 16 -30.07 5.61 -17.76
N ILE A 17 -30.89 5.01 -16.90
CA ILE A 17 -30.55 4.79 -15.48
C ILE A 17 -29.33 3.88 -15.35
N PHE A 18 -29.32 2.72 -16.03
CA PHE A 18 -28.17 1.82 -16.04
C PHE A 18 -26.91 2.49 -16.58
N ALA A 19 -27.01 3.24 -17.68
CA ALA A 19 -25.89 3.99 -18.24
C ALA A 19 -25.35 5.03 -17.23
N GLY A 20 -26.24 5.75 -16.54
CA GLY A 20 -25.87 6.69 -15.48
C GLY A 20 -25.16 6.00 -14.31
N CYS A 21 -25.67 4.86 -13.83
CA CYS A 21 -25.03 4.07 -12.77
C CYS A 21 -23.64 3.57 -13.19
N ILE A 22 -23.45 3.16 -14.45
CA ILE A 22 -22.15 2.73 -14.98
C ILE A 22 -21.18 3.91 -15.03
N ILE A 23 -21.62 5.09 -15.48
CA ILE A 23 -20.78 6.30 -15.51
C ILE A 23 -20.38 6.71 -14.09
N ILE A 24 -21.31 6.68 -13.13
CA ILE A 24 -21.02 6.99 -11.73
C ILE A 24 -20.06 5.96 -11.13
N TYR A 25 -20.29 4.66 -11.37
CA TYR A 25 -19.42 3.60 -10.90
C TYR A 25 -18.00 3.72 -11.47
N THR A 26 -17.88 3.96 -12.78
CA THR A 26 -16.57 4.15 -13.42
C THR A 26 -15.87 5.42 -12.96
N ALA A 27 -16.60 6.51 -12.74
CA ALA A 27 -16.05 7.73 -12.13
C ALA A 27 -15.55 7.47 -10.71
N LEU A 28 -16.29 6.72 -9.89
CA LEU A 28 -15.87 6.32 -8.54
C LEU A 28 -14.61 5.46 -8.59
N VAL A 29 -14.53 4.48 -9.50
CA VAL A 29 -13.32 3.66 -9.70
C VAL A 29 -12.14 4.53 -10.13
N PHE A 30 -12.34 5.49 -11.03
CA PHE A 30 -11.28 6.43 -11.45
C PHE A 30 -10.79 7.33 -10.32
N VAL A 31 -11.69 7.84 -9.48
CA VAL A 31 -11.31 8.60 -8.27
C VAL A 31 -10.54 7.71 -7.29
N TYR A 32 -10.93 6.44 -7.15
CA TYR A 32 -10.23 5.48 -6.30
C TYR A 32 -8.85 5.05 -6.83
N MET A 33 -8.69 5.02 -8.16
CA MET A 33 -7.42 4.74 -8.84
C MET A 33 -6.52 5.97 -8.95
N SER A 34 -7.08 7.17 -8.87
CA SER A 34 -6.32 8.41 -8.80
C SER A 34 -5.53 8.41 -7.50
N GLY A 35 -4.21 8.27 -7.61
CA GLY A 35 -3.30 8.27 -6.46
C GLY A 35 -3.48 9.48 -5.55
N SER A 36 -3.01 9.37 -4.31
CA SER A 36 -3.00 10.51 -3.40
C SER A 36 -2.08 11.63 -3.93
N ASN A 37 -2.61 12.85 -3.94
CA ASN A 37 -1.84 14.07 -4.22
C ASN A 37 -1.18 14.66 -2.96
N ARG A 38 -1.25 13.97 -1.81
CA ARG A 38 -0.64 14.45 -0.57
C ARG A 38 0.88 14.58 -0.72
N PRO A 39 1.51 15.63 -0.17
CA PRO A 39 2.96 15.73 -0.08
C PRO A 39 3.54 14.59 0.77
N PHE A 40 4.67 14.02 0.35
CA PHE A 40 5.30 12.91 1.08
C PHE A 40 5.60 13.26 2.54
N LYS A 41 5.98 14.51 2.80
CA LYS A 41 6.26 15.01 4.15
C LYS A 41 5.05 14.88 5.09
N GLU A 42 3.83 15.13 4.61
CA GLU A 42 2.62 14.98 5.43
C GLU A 42 2.35 13.50 5.75
N VAL A 43 2.49 12.63 4.74
CA VAL A 43 2.33 11.18 4.90
C VAL A 43 3.37 10.63 5.88
N LYS A 44 4.64 11.02 5.73
CA LYS A 44 5.73 10.66 6.65
C LYS A 44 5.40 11.06 8.09
N GLN A 45 5.02 12.31 8.32
CA GLN A 45 4.67 12.79 9.66
C GLN A 45 3.45 12.09 10.27
N ALA A 46 2.45 11.74 9.46
CA ALA A 46 1.30 10.97 9.93
C ALA A 46 1.70 9.56 10.35
N MET A 47 2.60 8.92 9.61
CA MET A 47 3.13 7.60 9.92
C MET A 47 4.05 7.59 11.13
N GLU A 48 4.97 8.55 11.25
CA GLU A 48 5.90 8.67 12.39
C GLU A 48 5.17 8.81 13.73
N LYS A 49 3.96 9.39 13.76
CA LYS A 49 3.12 9.46 14.97
C LYS A 49 2.57 8.12 15.43
N LYS A 50 2.67 7.08 14.60
CA LYS A 50 2.14 5.74 14.86
C LYS A 50 3.23 4.69 15.00
N ILE A 51 4.38 4.91 14.39
CA ILE A 51 5.52 4.00 14.48
C ILE A 51 6.06 4.03 15.91
N ASP A 52 6.31 2.84 16.45
CA ASP A 52 7.05 2.70 17.70
C ASP A 52 8.53 3.05 17.48
N THR A 53 8.91 4.26 17.86
CA THR A 53 10.29 4.74 17.73
C THR A 53 11.23 4.23 18.83
N GLU A 54 10.74 3.53 19.86
CA GLU A 54 11.60 3.00 20.92
C GLU A 54 12.38 1.77 20.44
N HIS A 55 11.75 0.92 19.64
CA HIS A 55 12.34 -0.33 19.16
C HIS A 55 12.68 -0.32 17.66
N MET A 56 12.26 0.71 16.93
CA MET A 56 12.52 0.87 15.50
C MET A 56 13.49 2.02 15.22
N LYS A 57 14.40 1.81 14.27
CA LYS A 57 15.37 2.80 13.81
C LYS A 57 15.01 3.32 12.42
N ASP A 58 15.00 4.65 12.24
CA ASP A 58 14.93 5.27 10.92
C ASP A 58 16.22 4.97 10.14
N VAL A 59 16.06 4.26 9.02
CA VAL A 59 17.11 3.97 8.04
C VAL A 59 16.78 4.52 6.66
N SER A 60 15.58 5.06 6.42
CA SER A 60 15.05 5.64 5.18
C SER A 60 15.87 5.34 3.90
N SER A 61 16.54 6.34 3.32
CA SER A 61 17.27 6.18 2.04
C SER A 61 18.42 5.18 2.12
N GLN A 62 19.10 5.07 3.27
CA GLN A 62 20.21 4.13 3.44
C GLN A 62 19.71 2.67 3.51
N GLY A 63 18.59 2.46 4.20
CA GLY A 63 17.92 1.18 4.33
C GLY A 63 17.39 0.70 2.99
N LEU A 64 16.76 1.58 2.22
CA LEU A 64 16.26 1.24 0.88
C LEU A 64 17.40 0.73 -0.02
N LYS A 65 18.55 1.42 -0.03
CA LYS A 65 19.73 0.96 -0.78
C LYS A 65 20.27 -0.37 -0.26
N ARG A 66 20.35 -0.53 1.07
CA ARG A 66 20.93 -1.72 1.71
C ARG A 66 20.06 -2.97 1.53
N TYR A 67 18.76 -2.85 1.71
CA TYR A 67 17.83 -3.99 1.80
C TYR A 67 17.12 -4.30 0.49
N TYR A 68 16.98 -3.32 -0.40
CA TYR A 68 16.31 -3.49 -1.69
C TYR A 68 17.24 -3.28 -2.89
N GLY A 69 18.45 -2.74 -2.67
CA GLY A 69 19.35 -2.35 -3.77
C GLY A 69 18.90 -1.09 -4.51
N LEU A 70 17.90 -0.37 -3.99
CA LEU A 70 17.27 0.77 -4.65
C LEU A 70 17.77 2.09 -4.05
N ASN A 71 18.15 3.06 -4.89
CA ASN A 71 18.68 4.33 -4.43
C ASN A 71 17.55 5.29 -4.04
N GLY A 72 17.51 5.73 -2.77
CA GLY A 72 16.47 6.63 -2.28
C GLY A 72 16.35 7.97 -3.02
N ALA A 73 17.43 8.44 -3.65
CA ALA A 73 17.41 9.67 -4.45
C ALA A 73 16.59 9.56 -5.75
N ASP A 74 16.25 8.34 -6.17
CA ASP A 74 15.48 8.09 -7.39
C ASP A 74 13.97 8.19 -7.17
N TYR A 75 13.53 8.48 -5.94
CA TYR A 75 12.14 8.54 -5.49
C TYR A 75 11.82 9.93 -4.92
N ASP A 76 10.53 10.30 -4.94
CA ASP A 76 10.05 11.59 -4.40
C ASP A 76 9.99 11.61 -2.85
N GLY A 77 10.17 10.44 -2.22
CA GLY A 77 10.26 10.33 -0.78
C GLY A 77 10.38 8.89 -0.31
N VAL A 78 11.19 8.69 0.73
CA VAL A 78 11.42 7.39 1.35
C VAL A 78 11.37 7.55 2.86
N MET A 79 10.60 6.69 3.51
CA MET A 79 10.55 6.51 4.96
C MET A 79 10.70 5.01 5.21
N MET A 80 11.74 4.63 5.94
CA MET A 80 11.98 3.23 6.26
C MET A 80 12.43 3.10 7.70
N TYR A 81 11.70 2.30 8.46
CA TYR A 81 12.02 1.93 9.82
C TYR A 81 12.24 0.43 9.89
N VAL A 82 13.27 0.01 10.63
CA VAL A 82 13.56 -1.41 10.88
C VAL A 82 13.79 -1.62 12.37
N SER A 83 13.55 -2.83 12.87
CA SER A 83 13.86 -3.15 14.26
C SER A 83 15.34 -2.89 14.57
N THR A 84 15.59 -2.37 15.77
CA THR A 84 16.95 -2.28 16.34
C THR A 84 17.53 -3.66 16.67
N SER A 85 16.68 -4.68 16.81
CA SER A 85 17.09 -6.08 17.03
C SER A 85 17.26 -6.82 15.71
N SER A 86 18.45 -7.40 15.51
CA SER A 86 18.73 -8.27 14.35
C SER A 86 17.89 -9.56 14.32
N MET A 87 17.30 -9.94 15.45
CA MET A 87 16.44 -11.12 15.56
C MET A 87 14.99 -10.87 15.13
N SER A 88 14.62 -9.60 14.88
CA SER A 88 13.27 -9.22 14.50
C SER A 88 13.13 -9.00 12.98
N ALA A 89 11.97 -9.40 12.46
CA ALA A 89 11.53 -9.13 11.10
C ALA A 89 10.85 -7.79 10.91
N GLU A 90 10.64 -7.04 12.00
CA GLU A 90 9.89 -5.80 11.95
C GLU A 90 10.52 -4.75 11.03
N GLU A 91 9.68 -4.24 10.13
CA GLU A 91 10.04 -3.33 9.06
C GLU A 91 8.79 -2.56 8.64
N VAL A 92 8.90 -1.23 8.53
CA VAL A 92 7.86 -0.37 7.96
C VAL A 92 8.51 0.47 6.87
N LEU A 93 7.93 0.43 5.66
CA LEU A 93 8.43 1.14 4.50
C LEU A 93 7.29 1.92 3.85
N VAL A 94 7.52 3.19 3.57
CA VAL A 94 6.69 4.04 2.72
C VAL A 94 7.58 4.71 1.69
N VAL A 95 7.22 4.55 0.42
CA VAL A 95 7.92 5.20 -0.69
C VAL A 95 6.91 5.94 -1.56
N LYS A 96 7.24 7.17 -1.95
CA LYS A 96 6.56 7.90 -3.02
C LYS A 96 7.40 7.78 -4.28
N ALA A 97 6.93 6.99 -5.24
CA ALA A 97 7.50 6.88 -6.56
C ALA A 97 7.23 8.13 -7.42
N LYS A 98 8.02 8.30 -8.47
CA LYS A 98 7.84 9.36 -9.48
C LYS A 98 6.65 9.09 -10.40
N ASN A 99 6.34 7.82 -10.63
CA ASN A 99 5.24 7.38 -11.48
C ASN A 99 4.72 6.00 -11.02
N THR A 100 3.65 5.54 -11.65
CA THR A 100 2.98 4.28 -11.30
C THR A 100 3.75 3.04 -11.76
N GLU A 101 4.62 3.14 -12.76
CA GLU A 101 5.48 2.04 -13.21
C GLU A 101 6.54 1.74 -12.15
N GLN A 102 7.25 2.76 -11.67
CA GLN A 102 8.20 2.65 -10.58
C GLN A 102 7.53 2.19 -9.27
N ALA A 103 6.26 2.53 -9.04
CA ALA A 103 5.48 2.01 -7.91
C ALA A 103 5.23 0.49 -8.02
N ARG A 104 4.99 -0.04 -9.23
CA ARG A 104 4.86 -1.49 -9.45
C ARG A 104 6.18 -2.22 -9.27
N GLU A 105 7.28 -1.66 -9.79
CA GLU A 105 8.62 -2.24 -9.57
C GLU A 105 8.99 -2.31 -8.08
N LEU A 106 8.58 -1.31 -7.29
CA LEU A 106 8.73 -1.33 -5.83
C LEU A 106 7.87 -2.42 -5.17
N GLU A 107 6.66 -2.66 -5.66
CA GLU A 107 5.80 -3.74 -5.16
C GLU A 107 6.47 -5.10 -5.37
N ASP A 108 7.01 -5.37 -6.57
CA ASP A 108 7.76 -6.60 -6.86
C ASP A 108 9.00 -6.75 -5.96
N ALA A 109 9.74 -5.65 -5.73
CA ALA A 109 10.89 -5.64 -4.84
C ALA A 109 10.51 -5.95 -3.38
N ILE A 110 9.36 -5.46 -2.92
CA ILE A 110 8.78 -5.77 -1.60
C ILE A 110 8.41 -7.26 -1.50
N GLU A 111 7.80 -7.83 -2.53
CA GLU A 111 7.45 -9.25 -2.53
C GLU A 111 8.69 -10.13 -2.43
N LYS A 112 9.71 -9.81 -3.25
CA LYS A 112 11.00 -10.48 -3.19
C LYS A 112 11.64 -10.38 -1.81
N ARG A 113 11.65 -9.18 -1.21
CA ARG A 113 12.20 -8.93 0.12
C ARG A 113 11.50 -9.76 1.20
N ILE A 114 10.17 -9.84 1.18
CA ILE A 114 9.40 -10.65 2.13
C ILE A 114 9.78 -12.13 1.98
N GLU A 115 9.89 -12.62 0.75
CA GLU A 115 10.21 -14.03 0.51
C GLU A 115 11.64 -14.39 0.95
N GLU A 116 12.62 -13.55 0.60
CA GLU A 116 14.00 -13.69 1.08
C GLU A 116 14.05 -13.70 2.61
N ARG A 117 13.29 -12.83 3.28
CA ARG A 117 13.20 -12.84 4.74
C ARG A 117 12.56 -14.11 5.27
N LYS A 118 11.48 -14.61 4.68
CA LYS A 118 10.85 -15.86 5.14
C LYS A 118 11.85 -17.00 5.09
N ASN A 119 12.59 -17.14 3.98
CA ASN A 119 13.64 -18.14 3.83
C ASN A 119 14.74 -17.98 4.88
N VAL A 120 15.09 -16.73 5.23
CA VAL A 120 16.03 -16.46 6.32
C VAL A 120 15.47 -17.00 7.64
N PHE A 121 14.24 -16.69 8.05
CA PHE A 121 13.70 -17.09 9.37
C PHE A 121 13.12 -18.52 9.44
N GLU A 122 13.07 -19.22 8.32
CA GLU A 122 12.48 -20.54 8.23
C GLU A 122 13.22 -21.55 9.13
N GLY A 123 12.46 -22.35 9.87
CA GLY A 123 13.00 -23.42 10.71
C GLY A 123 13.56 -23.00 12.08
N TYR A 124 13.79 -21.71 12.36
CA TYR A 124 14.29 -21.28 13.67
C TYR A 124 13.52 -20.15 14.36
N ALA A 125 12.74 -19.34 13.63
CA ALA A 125 11.95 -18.26 14.24
C ALA A 125 10.52 -18.22 13.68
N PRO A 126 9.64 -19.15 14.11
CA PRO A 126 8.30 -19.30 13.56
C PRO A 126 7.44 -18.03 13.72
N GLU A 127 7.59 -17.29 14.83
CA GLU A 127 6.87 -16.03 15.04
C GLU A 127 7.26 -14.94 14.03
N GLN A 128 8.53 -14.88 13.63
CA GLN A 128 9.00 -13.93 12.62
C GLN A 128 8.47 -14.29 11.23
N VAL A 129 8.43 -15.60 10.91
CA VAL A 129 7.83 -16.10 9.67
C VAL A 129 6.33 -15.79 9.62
N LYS A 130 5.61 -15.95 10.74
CA LYS A 130 4.20 -15.60 10.84
C LYS A 130 3.98 -14.11 10.57
N MET A 131 4.77 -13.24 11.20
CA MET A 131 4.71 -11.79 10.99
C MET A 131 4.95 -11.42 9.52
N LEU A 132 5.88 -12.09 8.84
CA LEU A 132 6.16 -11.89 7.40
C LEU A 132 5.01 -12.37 6.50
N LYS A 133 4.27 -13.42 6.90
CA LYS A 133 3.09 -13.90 6.16
C LYS A 133 1.89 -12.97 6.32
N GLU A 134 1.76 -12.33 7.48
CA GLU A 134 0.68 -11.40 7.82
C GLU A 134 1.00 -9.94 7.43
N ALA A 135 2.16 -9.72 6.81
CA ALA A 135 2.64 -8.41 6.38
C ALA A 135 1.60 -7.67 5.53
N GLN A 136 1.40 -6.39 5.85
CA GLN A 136 0.46 -5.53 5.15
C GLN A 136 1.17 -4.78 4.02
N LYS A 137 0.65 -4.91 2.80
CA LYS A 137 1.12 -4.21 1.59
C LYS A 137 0.02 -3.32 1.02
N SER A 138 0.39 -2.21 0.37
CA SER A 138 -0.57 -1.37 -0.34
C SER A 138 0.13 -0.51 -1.39
N VAL A 139 -0.42 -0.48 -2.62
CA VAL A 139 -0.04 0.46 -3.67
C VAL A 139 -1.22 1.40 -3.95
N ARG A 140 -0.99 2.71 -3.85
CA ARG A 140 -1.99 3.77 -4.01
C ARG A 140 -1.45 4.86 -4.93
N GLY A 141 -1.67 4.69 -6.23
CA GLY A 141 -1.06 5.53 -7.25
C GLY A 141 0.45 5.42 -7.22
N THR A 142 1.15 6.49 -6.85
CA THR A 142 2.61 6.49 -6.74
C THR A 142 3.12 6.16 -5.33
N TYR A 143 2.23 5.97 -4.35
CA TYR A 143 2.63 5.56 -3.00
C TYR A 143 2.64 4.04 -2.86
N VAL A 144 3.72 3.53 -2.27
CA VAL A 144 3.90 2.12 -1.93
C VAL A 144 4.15 1.99 -0.42
N PHE A 145 3.50 1.01 0.20
CA PHE A 145 3.56 0.75 1.63
C PHE A 145 3.82 -0.73 1.92
N LEU A 146 4.66 -0.97 2.91
CA LEU A 146 4.86 -2.27 3.56
C LEU A 146 4.90 -2.07 5.08
N ALA A 147 4.23 -2.95 5.82
CA ALA A 147 4.44 -3.13 7.24
C ALA A 147 4.52 -4.61 7.60
N ILE A 148 5.68 -5.02 8.12
CA ILE A 148 5.92 -6.27 8.81
C ILE A 148 6.00 -5.91 10.29
N SER A 149 4.93 -6.16 11.05
CA SER A 149 4.82 -5.77 12.46
C SER A 149 3.59 -6.43 13.07
N PRO A 150 3.57 -6.70 14.40
CA PRO A 150 2.34 -7.01 15.13
C PRO A 150 1.24 -5.96 14.91
N ASP A 151 1.62 -4.69 14.72
CA ASP A 151 0.71 -3.55 14.49
C ASP A 151 0.51 -3.21 13.01
N SER A 152 0.88 -4.11 12.10
CA SER A 152 0.84 -3.88 10.64
C SER A 152 -0.51 -3.38 10.12
N ASN A 153 -1.63 -3.86 10.66
CA ASN A 153 -2.98 -3.36 10.33
C ASN A 153 -3.19 -1.90 10.75
N SER A 154 -2.76 -1.53 11.96
CA SER A 154 -2.83 -0.15 12.47
C SER A 154 -2.00 0.80 11.59
N TYR A 155 -0.81 0.36 11.18
CA TYR A 155 0.05 1.13 10.28
C TYR A 155 -0.56 1.27 8.89
N ARG A 156 -1.20 0.22 8.35
CA ARG A 156 -1.91 0.28 7.07
C ARG A 156 -3.10 1.25 7.11
N GLU A 157 -3.84 1.27 8.21
CA GLU A 157 -4.92 2.25 8.41
C GLU A 157 -4.38 3.68 8.48
N ALA A 158 -3.30 3.90 9.23
CA ALA A 158 -2.66 5.21 9.34
C ALA A 158 -2.20 5.71 7.97
N PHE A 159 -1.55 4.84 7.20
CA PHE A 159 -1.14 5.12 5.82
C PHE A 159 -2.36 5.47 4.95
N THR A 160 -3.40 4.65 4.97
CA THR A 160 -4.62 4.88 4.17
C THR A 160 -5.30 6.19 4.52
N LYS A 161 -5.32 6.59 5.80
CA LYS A 161 -5.89 7.88 6.25
C LYS A 161 -5.01 9.08 5.91
N ALA A 162 -3.71 8.88 5.74
CA ALA A 162 -2.74 9.93 5.43
C ALA A 162 -2.71 10.30 3.94
N LEU A 163 -3.23 9.42 3.07
CA LEU A 163 -3.36 9.60 1.63
C LEU A 163 -4.61 10.41 1.27
#